data_AF-A0A3G8GVE4-F1
#
_entry.id   AF-A0A3G8GVE4-F1
#
_cell.length_a   1.000
_cell.length_b   1.000
_cell.length_c   1.000
_cell.angle_alpha   90.00
_cell.angle_beta   90.00
_cell.angle_gamma   90.00
#
_symmetry.space_group_name_H-M   'P 1'
#
loop_
_entity.id
_entity.type
_entity.pdbx_description
1 polymer ?
#
loop_
_entity_poly.entity_id
_entity_poly.type
_entity_poly.pdbx_seq_one_letter_code
_entity_poly.pdbx_strand_id
1 'polypeptide(L)' 'MEVEGQVLYVYRCPTCGHRGEVHFADDSHDAASHTCASCGGQVSLEWDGGVTFDVVPKS' A
#
# COMPACT_ATOMS: atom_id res chain seq x y z
N MET A 1 13.86 3.63 -19.85
CA MET A 1 12.74 2.81 -19.37
C MET A 1 12.95 2.63 -17.89
N GLU A 2 12.12 3.26 -17.07
CA GLU A 2 12.10 3.02 -15.63
C GLU A 2 10.80 2.26 -15.39
N VAL A 3 10.92 1.01 -14.99
CA VAL A 3 9.76 0.26 -14.50
C VAL A 3 9.34 0.98 -13.22
N GLU A 4 8.17 1.62 -13.25
CA GLU A 4 7.59 2.27 -12.08
C GLU A 4 7.41 1.20 -11.01
N GLY A 5 8.37 1.14 -10.08
CA GLY A 5 8.42 0.15 -9.02
C GLY A 5 7.29 0.43 -8.04
N GLN A 6 6.20 -0.31 -8.17
CA GLN A 6 5.06 -0.14 -7.29
C GLN A 6 5.43 -0.62 -5.87
N VAL A 7 5.39 0.31 -4.92
CA VAL A 7 5.65 0.08 -3.49
C VAL A 7 4.37 -0.39 -2.82
N LEU A 8 4.42 -1.55 -2.17
CA LEU A 8 3.31 -2.10 -1.39
C LEU A 8 3.24 -1.44 -0.01
N TYR A 9 2.05 -0.94 0.31
CA TYR A 9 1.66 -0.46 1.62
C TYR A 9 0.52 -1.29 2.17
N VAL A 10 0.60 -1.60 3.46
CA VAL A 10 -0.45 -2.34 4.16
C VAL A 10 -1.08 -1.44 5.21
N TYR A 11 -2.35 -1.67 5.52
CA TYR A 11 -2.99 -1.00 6.63
C TYR A 11 -3.92 -1.93 7.36
N ARG A 12 -4.11 -1.65 8.65
CA ARG A 12 -5.16 -2.27 9.46
C ARG A 12 -6.14 -1.21 9.93
N CYS A 13 -7.39 -1.34 9.54
CA CYS A 13 -8.43 -0.43 9.96
C CYS A 13 -8.72 -0.61 11.46
N PRO A 14 -8.59 0.44 12.29
CA PRO A 14 -8.92 0.35 13.71
C PRO A 14 -10.44 0.26 13.96
N THR A 15 -11.26 0.70 13.00
CA THR A 15 -12.72 0.72 13.12
C THR A 15 -13.35 -0.65 12.90
N CYS A 16 -12.95 -1.36 11.83
CA CYS A 16 -13.54 -2.66 11.46
C CYS A 16 -12.57 -3.83 11.58
N GLY A 17 -11.28 -3.58 11.82
CA GLY A 17 -10.24 -4.60 11.87
C GLY A 17 -9.78 -5.12 10.51
N HIS A 18 -10.38 -4.66 9.40
CA HIS A 18 -10.01 -5.07 8.04
C HIS A 18 -8.56 -4.72 7.72
N ARG A 19 -7.85 -5.65 7.08
CA ARG A 19 -6.50 -5.44 6.56
C ARG A 19 -6.59 -5.25 5.05
N GLY A 20 -6.05 -4.16 4.55
CA GLY A 20 -6.00 -3.86 3.13
C GLY A 20 -4.57 -3.58 2.69
N GLU A 21 -4.37 -3.65 1.39
CA GLU A 21 -3.10 -3.39 0.71
C GLU A 21 -3.30 -2.38 -0.41
N VAL A 22 -2.33 -1.49 -0.61
CA VAL A 22 -2.35 -0.42 -1.60
C VAL A 22 -0.98 -0.33 -2.23
N HIS A 23 -0.95 -0.14 -3.54
CA HIS A 23 0.28 0.05 -4.30
C HIS A 23 0.44 1.52 -4.69
N PHE A 24 1.59 2.12 -4.38
CA PHE A 24 1.96 3.48 -4.76
C PHE A 24 3.18 3.47 -5.69
N ALA A 25 3.40 4.54 -6.44
CA ALA A 25 4.51 4.65 -7.37
C ALA A 25 5.87 4.86 -6.68
N ASP A 26 5.86 5.29 -5.42
CA ASP A 26 7.05 5.64 -4.65
C ASP A 26 6.83 5.39 -3.14
N ASP A 27 7.93 5.36 -2.39
CA ASP A 27 7.95 5.08 -0.95
C ASP A 27 7.70 6.33 -0.06
N SER A 28 7.34 7.47 -0.66
CA SER A 28 7.08 8.72 0.05
C SER A 28 5.75 8.74 0.82
N HIS A 29 4.95 7.68 0.72
CA HIS A 29 3.60 7.58 1.26
C HIS A 29 3.54 6.87 2.64
N ASP A 30 4.69 6.72 3.31
CA ASP A 30 4.72 6.25 4.70
C ASP A 30 3.83 7.11 5.60
N ALA A 31 3.07 6.44 6.47
CA ALA A 31 2.11 7.06 7.38
C ALA A 31 1.01 7.93 6.72
N ALA A 32 0.85 7.86 5.38
CA ALA A 32 -0.19 8.62 4.69
C ALA A 32 -1.59 8.18 5.16
N SER A 33 -2.49 9.15 5.31
CA SER A 33 -3.89 8.88 5.63
C SER A 33 -4.60 8.31 4.41
N HIS A 34 -5.21 7.15 4.59
CA HIS A 34 -6.00 6.49 3.58
C HIS A 34 -7.39 6.12 4.10
N THR A 35 -8.26 5.69 3.19
CA THR A 35 -9.63 5.31 3.50
C THR A 35 -9.76 3.80 3.41
N CYS A 36 -10.30 3.17 4.45
CA CYS A 36 -10.53 1.73 4.44
C CYS A 36 -11.53 1.36 3.34
N ALA A 37 -11.17 0.44 2.45
CA ALA A 37 -12.04 -0.03 1.38
C ALA A 37 -13.28 -0.80 1.89
N SER A 38 -13.22 -1.31 3.13
CA SER A 38 -14.31 -2.11 3.72
C SER A 38 -15.37 -1.26 4.40
N CYS A 39 -14.97 -0.27 5.21
CA CYS A 39 -15.90 0.52 6.02
C CYS A 39 -15.86 2.03 5.77
N GLY A 40 -14.91 2.52 4.96
CA GLY A 40 -14.71 3.96 4.76
C GLY A 40 -14.03 4.69 5.92
N GLY A 41 -13.59 3.97 6.96
CA GLY A 41 -12.88 4.58 8.10
C GLY A 41 -11.49 5.08 7.72
N GLN A 42 -11.02 6.14 8.38
CA GLN A 42 -9.67 6.66 8.19
C GLN A 42 -8.64 5.68 8.77
N VAL A 43 -7.62 5.37 7.99
CA VAL A 43 -6.53 4.46 8.35
C VAL A 43 -5.20 5.13 8.03
N SER A 44 -4.15 4.74 8.74
CA SER A 44 -2.78 5.11 8.38
C SER A 44 -2.17 3.95 7.60
N LEU A 45 -1.53 4.27 6.48
CA LEU A 45 -0.73 3.30 5.73
C LEU A 45 0.57 3.07 6.47
N GLU A 46 0.90 1.80 6.70
CA GLU A 46 2.19 1.38 7.22
C GLU A 46 2.98 0.79 6.05
N TRP A 47 4.21 1.25 5.88
CA TRP A 47 5.13 0.63 4.95
C TRP A 47 5.57 -0.73 5.51
N ASP A 48 5.31 -1.83 4.79
CA ASP A 48 5.62 -3.20 5.23
C ASP A 48 7.12 -3.56 5.08
N GLY A 49 7.98 -2.59 4.75
CA GLY A 49 9.43 -2.81 4.71
C GLY A 49 9.98 -3.40 3.40
N GLY A 50 9.28 -3.23 2.29
CA GLY A 50 9.88 -3.32 0.95
C GLY A 50 9.79 -4.68 0.26
N VAL A 51 8.64 -4.94 -0.36
CA VAL A 51 8.60 -5.73 -1.58
C VAL A 51 8.23 -4.77 -2.72
N THR A 52 9.23 -4.12 -3.31
CA THR A 52 9.07 -3.60 -4.68
C THR A 52 8.83 -4.81 -5.56
N PHE A 53 7.59 -5.00 -6.02
CA PHE A 53 7.31 -6.00 -7.03
C PHE A 53 8.03 -5.58 -8.30
N ASP A 54 9.19 -6.17 -8.57
CA ASP A 54 9.73 -6.20 -9.93
C ASP A 54 8.72 -7.01 -10.74
N VAL A 55 7.82 -6.29 -11.41
CA VAL A 55 6.88 -6.89 -12.36
C VAL A 55 7.69 -7.33 -13.56
N VAL A 56 8.48 -8.41 -13.41
CA VAL A 56 9.13 -9.06 -14.55
C VAL A 56 7.98 -9.52 -15.46
N PRO A 57 7.82 -8.95 -16.67
CA PRO A 57 6.84 -9.47 -17.59
C PRO A 57 7.25 -10.89 -17.93
N LYS A 58 6.40 -11.86 -17.58
CA LYS A 58 6.59 -13.26 -17.92
C LYS A 58 6.71 -13.37 -19.44
N SER A 59 7.90 -13.72 -19.91
CA SER A 59 8.24 -13.92 -21.33
C SER A 59 7.48 -15.11 -21.93
#